data_AF-A0A0F9HRY0-F1
#
_entry.id   AF-A0A0F9HRY0-F1
#
_cell.length_a   1.000
_cell.length_b   1.000
_cell.length_c   1.000
_cell.angle_alpha   90.00
_cell.angle_beta   90.00
_cell.angle_gamma   90.00
#
_symmetry.space_group_name_H-M   'P 1'
#
loop_
_entity.id
_entity.type
_entity.pdbx_description
1 polymer ?
#
loop_
_entity_poly.entity_id
_entity_poly.type
_entity_poly.pdbx_seq_one_letter_code
_entity_poly.pdbx_strand_id
1 'polypeptide(L)' 'MKVRAYLKHNVTHEFPARDTNNAREIAKRICGEGLWVVNEDEDEVFYPITEVFKVKIVK' A
#
# COMPACT_ATOMS: atom_id res chain seq x y z
N MET A 1 -7.02 11.59 -4.33
CA MET A 1 -7.24 10.31 -3.63
C MET A 1 -5.99 9.45 -3.63
N LYS A 2 -5.69 8.82 -2.50
CA LYS A 2 -4.54 7.95 -2.30
C LYS A 2 -4.91 6.79 -1.39
N VAL A 3 -4.18 5.69 -1.51
CA VAL A 3 -4.23 4.57 -0.57
C VAL A 3 -2.94 4.59 0.25
N ARG A 4 -3.06 4.70 1.56
CA ARG A 4 -1.93 4.70 2.48
C ARG A 4 -1.84 3.34 3.17
N ALA A 5 -0.74 2.63 2.96
CA ALA A 5 -0.40 1.39 3.64
C ALA A 5 0.54 1.70 4.80
N TYR A 6 0.17 1.24 5.99
CA TYR A 6 0.98 1.31 7.21
C TYR A 6 1.56 -0.07 7.46
N LEU A 7 2.87 -0.16 7.40
CA LEU A 7 3.63 -1.36 7.69
C LEU A 7 4.07 -1.38 9.16
N LYS A 8 4.62 -2.52 9.59
CA LYS A 8 5.38 -2.60 10.85
C LYS A 8 6.58 -1.65 10.81
N HIS A 9 7.17 -1.42 11.98
CA HIS A 9 8.35 -0.54 12.12
C HIS A 9 8.11 0.93 11.69
N ASN A 10 6.86 1.42 11.75
CA ASN A 10 6.47 2.79 11.38
C ASN A 10 6.73 3.17 9.91
N VAL A 11 6.89 2.19 9.02
CA VAL A 11 7.02 2.46 7.58
C VAL A 11 5.64 2.73 6.97
N THR A 12 5.54 3.71 6.09
CA THR A 12 4.29 4.08 5.41
C THR A 12 4.54 4.29 3.93
N HIS A 13 3.70 3.69 3.08
CA HIS A 13 3.72 3.91 1.63
C HIS A 13 2.38 4.45 1.13
N GLU A 14 2.45 5.32 0.13
CA GLU A 14 1.28 5.93 -0.49
C GLU A 14 1.19 5.53 -1.97
N PHE A 15 0.00 5.07 -2.35
CA PHE A 15 -0.32 4.69 -3.73
C PHE A 15 -1.33 5.67 -4.30
N PRO A 16 -1.07 6.29 -5.45
CA PRO A 16 -2.04 7.16 -6.11
C PRO A 16 -3.25 6.32 -6.57
N ALA A 17 -4.45 6.87 -6.38
CA ALA A 17 -5.69 6.26 -6.88
C ALA A 17 -6.48 7.28 -7.70
N ARG A 18 -7.00 6.84 -8.85
CA ARG A 18 -7.72 7.72 -9.79
C ARG A 18 -9.11 8.09 -9.27
N ASP A 19 -9.77 7.14 -8.61
CA ASP A 19 -11.13 7.25 -8.10
C ASP A 19 -11.37 6.32 -6.90
N THR A 20 -12.58 6.35 -6.35
CA THR A 20 -12.92 5.57 -5.14
C THR A 20 -12.91 4.05 -5.40
N ASN A 21 -13.31 3.60 -6.59
CA ASN A 21 -13.31 2.17 -6.91
C ASN A 21 -11.88 1.68 -7.10
N ASN A 22 -11.05 2.44 -7.83
CA ASN A 22 -9.63 2.13 -7.98
C ASN A 22 -8.91 2.12 -6.62
N ALA A 23 -9.21 3.07 -5.73
CA ALA A 23 -8.66 3.07 -4.37
C ALA A 23 -9.07 1.83 -3.56
N ARG A 24 -10.32 1.36 -3.70
CA ARG A 24 -10.80 0.14 -3.04
C ARG A 24 -10.12 -1.10 -3.59
N GLU A 25 -9.89 -1.18 -4.90
CA GLU A 25 -9.17 -2.30 -5.51
C GLU A 25 -7.72 -2.35 -5.03
N ILE A 26 -7.01 -1.22 -5.07
CA ILE A 26 -5.63 -1.13 -4.54
C ILE A 26 -5.61 -1.58 -3.07
N ALA A 27 -6.51 -1.03 -2.23
CA ALA A 27 -6.57 -1.39 -0.82
C ALA A 27 -6.88 -2.89 -0.61
N LYS A 28 -7.79 -3.46 -1.40
CA LYS A 28 -8.14 -4.89 -1.34
C LYS A 28 -6.95 -5.78 -1.69
N ARG A 29 -6.18 -5.42 -2.73
CA ARG A 29 -4.97 -6.14 -3.11
C ARG A 29 -3.91 -6.08 -2.00
N ILE A 30 -3.68 -4.90 -1.42
CA ILE A 30 -2.73 -4.75 -0.31
C ILE A 30 -3.13 -5.62 0.90
N CYS A 31 -4.42 -5.64 1.23
CA CYS A 31 -4.95 -6.46 2.33
C CYS A 31 -5.07 -7.96 2.03
N GLY A 32 -4.88 -8.40 0.78
CA GLY A 32 -5.00 -9.81 0.39
C GLY A 32 -3.66 -10.45 0.00
N GLU A 33 -2.83 -9.68 -0.71
CA GLU A 33 -1.60 -10.13 -1.34
C GLU A 33 -0.35 -9.53 -0.66
N GLY A 34 -0.47 -8.39 0.05
CA GLY A 34 0.67 -7.56 0.45
C GLY A 34 0.96 -6.47 -0.58
N LEU A 35 2.15 -5.87 -0.54
CA LEU A 35 2.51 -4.79 -1.48
C LEU A 35 3.94 -4.87 -1.98
N TRP A 36 4.13 -4.41 -3.21
CA TRP A 36 5.42 -4.17 -3.81
C TRP A 36 5.72 -2.68 -3.76
N VAL A 37 6.94 -2.33 -3.36
CA VAL A 37 7.44 -0.96 -3.30
C VAL A 37 8.75 -0.90 -4.05
N VAL A 38 8.85 0.06 -4.95
CA VAL A 38 10.14 0.47 -5.51
C VAL A 38 10.75 1.50 -4.55
N ASN A 39 11.91 1.20 -3.99
CA ASN A 39 12.63 2.13 -3.11
C ASN A 39 13.38 3.21 -3.94
N GLU A 40 14.13 4.10 -3.27
CA GLU A 40 14.88 5.16 -3.96
C GLU A 40 16.04 4.64 -4.82
N ASP A 41 16.53 3.43 -4.53
CA ASP A 41 17.59 2.74 -5.28
C ASP A 41 17.05 1.95 -6.48
N GLU A 42 15.77 2.12 -6.83
CA GLU A 42 15.05 1.39 -7.89
C GLU A 42 14.93 -0.14 -7.64
N ASP A 43 15.20 -0.61 -6.42
CA ASP A 43 14.97 -1.99 -6.02
C ASP A 43 13.50 -2.24 -5.65
N GLU A 44 12.98 -3.37 -6.13
CA GLU A 44 11.65 -3.86 -5.79
C GLU A 44 11.67 -4.66 -4.49
N VAL A 45 11.03 -4.12 -3.45
CA VAL A 45 10.86 -4.78 -2.15
C VAL A 45 9.42 -5.24 -2.00
N PHE A 46 9.25 -6.53 -1.69
CA PHE A 46 7.96 -7.09 -1.35
C PHE A 46 7.72 -7.10 0.16
N TYR A 47 6.60 -6.52 0.59
CA TYR A 47 6.12 -6.61 1.96
C TYR A 47 4.90 -7.55 2.01
N PRO A 48 5.01 -8.71 2.69
CA PRO A 48 3.89 -9.62 2.83
C PRO A 48 2.78 -9.01 3.69
N ILE A 49 1.56 -9.51 3.57
CA ILE A 49 0.39 -9.05 4.35
C ILE A 49 0.66 -9.02 5.86
N THR A 50 1.47 -9.94 6.38
CA THR A 50 1.82 -10.01 7.80
C THR A 50 2.58 -8.78 8.28
N GLU A 51 3.20 -8.01 7.39
CA GLU A 51 3.88 -6.75 7.67
C GLU A 51 2.94 -5.54 7.56
N VAL A 52 1.75 -5.70 6.95
CA VAL A 52 0.76 -4.63 6.79
C VAL A 52 -0.12 -4.56 8.04
N PHE A 53 0.01 -3.48 8.80
CA PHE A 53 -0.82 -3.22 9.98
C PHE A 53 -2.17 -2.61 9.63
N LYS A 54 -2.19 -1.68 8.66
CA LYS A 54 -3.40 -0.92 8.32
C LYS A 54 -3.33 -0.39 6.90
N VAL A 55 -4.47 -0.36 6.22
CA VAL A 55 -4.62 0.33 4.94
C VAL A 55 -5.73 1.37 5.06
N LYS A 56 -5.50 2.60 4.59
CA LYS A 56 -6.45 3.71 4.66
C LYS A 56 -6.59 4.40 3.30
N ILE A 57 -7.83 4.58 2.85
CA ILE A 57 -8.14 5.44 1.70
C ILE A 57 -8.23 6.88 2.18
N VAL A 58 -7.44 7.76 1.58
CA VAL A 58 -7.38 9.21 1.86
C VAL A 58 -7.91 9.93 0.62
N LYS A 59 -8.99 10.71 0.77
CA LYS A 59 -9.61 11.42 -0.35
C LYS A 59 -8.77 12.62 -0.78
#